data_AF-E3FLA5-F1
#
_entry.id   AF-E3FLA5-F1
#
_cell.length_a   1.000
_cell.length_b   1.000
_cell.length_c   1.000
_cell.angle_alpha   90.00
_cell.angle_beta   90.00
_cell.angle_gamma   90.00
#
_symmetry.space_group_name_H-M   'P 1'
#
loop_
_entity.id
_entity.type
_entity.pdbx_description
1 polymer ?
#
loop_
_entity_poly.entity_id
_entity_poly.type
_entity_poly.pdbx_seq_one_letter_code
_entity_poly.pdbx_strand_id
1 'polypeptide(L)' 'MISFDHDLGENQGTGYDLAHWLVDQDHDGAIRMLRDFAFNVHSANPVGTANISALLNSYLKSRESGSLKP' A
#
# COMPACT_ATOMS: atom_id res chain seq x y z
N MET A 1 -0.80 6.92 -9.83
CA MET A 1 0.43 6.47 -9.15
C MET A 1 0.55 7.19 -7.83
N ILE A 2 0.81 6.49 -6.72
CA ILE A 2 1.05 7.06 -5.39
C ILE A 2 2.53 6.85 -5.01
N SER A 3 3.19 7.85 -4.44
CA SER A 3 4.55 7.71 -3.88
C SER A 3 4.48 7.71 -2.36
N PHE A 4 5.03 6.67 -1.73
CA PHE A 4 5.07 6.50 -0.29
C PHE A 4 6.41 6.91 0.29
N ASP A 5 6.39 7.49 1.48
CA ASP A 5 7.55 7.88 2.26
C ASP A 5 7.45 7.31 3.68
N HIS A 6 8.53 6.70 4.18
CA HIS A 6 8.57 6.13 5.53
C HIS A 6 9.44 6.98 6.49
N ASP A 7 10.24 7.91 5.99
CA ASP A 7 11.17 8.66 6.82
C ASP A 7 10.53 9.92 7.42
N LEU A 8 9.44 10.40 6.81
CA LEU A 8 8.68 11.56 7.22
C LEU A 8 7.37 11.15 7.93
N GLY A 9 6.91 11.98 8.86
CA GLY A 9 5.65 11.75 9.59
C GLY A 9 5.79 11.39 11.07
N GLU A 10 6.88 11.82 11.72
CA GLU A 10 7.06 11.63 13.18
C GLU A 10 5.77 12.03 13.94
N ASN A 11 5.22 11.08 14.71
CA ASN A 11 3.99 11.16 15.51
C ASN A 11 2.63 11.23 14.77
N GLN A 12 2.57 11.11 13.43
CA GLN A 12 1.29 11.09 12.69
C GLN A 12 1.06 9.85 11.81
N GLY A 13 2.00 8.92 11.84
CA GLY A 13 2.02 7.74 10.97
C GLY A 13 2.92 7.95 9.76
N THR A 14 3.37 6.83 9.20
CA THR A 14 4.28 6.75 8.06
C THR A 14 3.50 6.36 6.80
N GLY A 15 4.17 6.36 5.64
CA GLY A 15 3.61 5.77 4.42
C GLY A 15 3.19 4.30 4.56
N TYR A 16 3.72 3.58 5.56
CA TYR A 16 3.29 2.22 5.85
C TYR A 16 1.87 2.16 6.45
N ASP A 17 1.53 3.11 7.32
CA ASP A 17 0.18 3.20 7.91
C ASP A 17 -0.85 3.54 6.83
N LEU A 18 -0.50 4.44 5.91
CA LEU A 18 -1.34 4.74 4.73
C LEU A 18 -1.50 3.52 3.82
N ALA A 19 -0.44 2.74 3.61
CA ALA A 19 -0.50 1.54 2.77
C ALA A 19 -1.45 0.47 3.35
N HIS A 20 -1.42 0.26 4.68
CA HIS A 20 -2.39 -0.60 5.37
C HIS A 20 -3.81 -0.09 5.23
N TRP A 21 -4.03 1.20 5.52
CA TRP A 21 -5.35 1.80 5.40
C TRP A 21 -5.92 1.63 3.98
N LEU A 22 -5.11 1.87 2.94
CA LEU A 22 -5.53 1.69 1.54
C LEU A 22 -5.95 0.25 1.23
N VAL A 23 -5.21 -0.73 1.73
CA VAL A 23 -5.52 -2.17 1.56
C VAL A 23 -6.84 -2.50 2.26
N ASP A 24 -7.01 -2.07 3.51
CA ASP A 24 -8.21 -2.35 4.30
C ASP A 24 -9.45 -1.72 3.65
N GLN A 25 -9.36 -0.45 3.22
CA GLN A 25 -10.49 0.23 2.60
C GLN A 25 -10.89 -0.36 1.24
N ASP A 26 -9.93 -0.80 0.42
CA ASP A 26 -10.25 -1.49 -0.85
C ASP A 26 -10.80 -2.90 -0.59
N HIS A 27 -10.28 -3.59 0.44
CA HIS A 27 -10.76 -4.90 0.84
C HIS A 27 -12.21 -4.88 1.35
N ASP A 28 -12.55 -3.88 2.17
CA ASP A 28 -13.89 -3.70 2.73
C ASP A 28 -14.89 -3.14 1.71
N GLY A 29 -14.43 -2.76 0.50
CA GLY A 29 -15.24 -2.12 -0.53
C GLY A 29 -15.64 -0.68 -0.20
N ALA A 30 -15.03 -0.07 0.83
CA ALA A 30 -15.26 1.32 1.21
C ALA A 30 -14.66 2.30 0.20
N ILE A 31 -13.51 1.92 -0.38
CA ILE A 31 -12.94 2.57 -1.57
C ILE A 31 -12.73 1.52 -2.66
N ARG A 32 -12.45 1.99 -3.88
CA ARG A 32 -12.08 1.13 -5.00
C ARG A 32 -10.74 1.58 -5.55
N MET A 33 -9.69 0.82 -5.25
CA MET A 33 -8.37 0.97 -5.82
C MET A 33 -8.43 0.65 -7.31
N LEU A 34 -7.79 1.48 -8.12
CA LEU A 34 -7.81 1.33 -9.58
C LEU A 34 -7.18 -0.01 -10.02
N ARG A 35 -7.61 -0.51 -11.18
CA ARG A 35 -7.07 -1.75 -11.76
C ARG A 35 -5.61 -1.61 -12.17
N ASP A 36 -5.24 -0.42 -12.64
CA ASP A 36 -3.89 -0.01 -13.04
C ASP A 36 -3.18 0.77 -11.92
N PHE A 37 -3.55 0.50 -10.67
CA PHE A 37 -2.87 1.11 -9.53
C PHE A 37 -1.38 0.77 -9.55
N ALA A 38 -0.56 1.81 -9.47
CA ALA A 38 0.89 1.73 -9.42
C ALA A 38 1.40 2.58 -8.26
N PHE A 39 2.51 2.16 -7.65
CA PHE A 39 3.12 2.87 -6.55
C PHE A 39 4.65 2.88 -6.65
N ASN A 40 5.25 3.79 -5.90
CA ASN A 40 6.69 3.85 -5.66
C ASN A 40 6.95 4.10 -4.18
N VAL A 41 8.11 3.69 -3.66
CA VAL A 41 8.49 3.90 -2.26
C VAL A 41 9.84 4.62 -2.23
N HIS A 42 9.85 5.83 -1.66
CA HIS A 42 11.07 6.58 -1.39
C HIS A 42 11.29 6.57 0.11
N SER A 43 12.34 5.89 0.56
CA SER A 43 12.67 5.81 1.97
C SER A 43 14.14 5.41 2.15
N ALA A 44 14.85 6.19 2.95
CA ALA A 44 16.17 5.92 3.51
C ALA A 44 16.12 4.78 4.54
N ASN A 45 14.96 4.50 5.15
CA ASN A 45 14.73 3.28 5.91
C ASN A 45 14.48 2.07 4.98
N PRO A 46 15.45 1.14 4.80
CA PRO A 46 15.29 0.01 3.90
C PRO A 46 14.24 -1.00 4.40
N VAL A 47 14.01 -1.08 5.72
CA VAL A 47 12.98 -1.94 6.32
C VAL A 47 11.60 -1.39 5.99
N GLY A 48 11.42 -0.07 6.11
CA GLY A 48 10.19 0.62 5.71
C GLY A 48 9.84 0.38 4.23
N THR A 49 10.85 0.52 3.35
CA THR A 49 10.71 0.22 1.92
C THR A 49 10.27 -1.22 1.66
N ALA A 50 10.91 -2.19 2.31
CA ALA A 50 10.58 -3.61 2.16
C ALA A 50 9.15 -3.92 2.63
N ASN A 51 8.73 -3.36 3.77
CA ASN A 51 7.41 -3.60 4.33
C ASN A 51 6.28 -3.05 3.45
N ILE A 52 6.39 -1.78 3.00
CA ILE A 52 5.39 -1.16 2.11
C ILE A 52 5.31 -1.94 0.79
N SER A 53 6.47 -2.25 0.20
CA SER A 53 6.53 -2.96 -1.08
C SER A 53 5.94 -4.37 -0.97
N ALA A 54 6.26 -5.11 0.10
CA ALA A 54 5.73 -6.45 0.31
C ALA A 54 4.20 -6.45 0.49
N LEU A 55 3.67 -5.52 1.28
CA LEU A 55 2.24 -5.37 1.52
C LEU A 55 1.48 -5.12 0.23
N LEU A 56 1.84 -4.06 -0.50
CA LEU A 56 1.11 -3.64 -1.70
C LEU A 56 1.27 -4.66 -2.84
N ASN A 57 2.45 -5.22 -3.05
CA ASN A 57 2.65 -6.25 -4.08
C ASN A 57 1.85 -7.53 -3.78
N SER A 58 1.81 -7.97 -2.52
CA SER A 58 1.03 -9.14 -2.12
C SER A 58 -0.46 -8.91 -2.34
N TYR A 59 -0.95 -7.73 -1.96
CA TYR A 59 -2.35 -7.36 -2.13
C TYR A 59 -2.76 -7.24 -3.60
N LEU A 60 -1.97 -6.57 -4.43
CA LEU A 60 -2.24 -6.46 -5.87
C LEU A 60 -2.26 -7.84 -6.54
N LYS A 61 -1.34 -8.73 -6.17
CA LYS A 61 -1.31 -10.12 -6.66
C LYS A 61 -2.56 -10.91 -6.25
N SER A 62 -3.08 -10.72 -5.04
CA SER A 62 -4.29 -11.43 -4.58
C SER A 62 -5.57 -10.94 -5.26
N ARG A 63 -5.61 -9.65 -5.65
CA ARG A 63 -6.67 -9.07 -6.49
C ARG A 63 -6.65 -9.65 -7.89
N GLU A 64 -5.47 -9.80 -8.49
CA GLU A 64 -5.30 -10.39 -9.83
C GLU A 64 -5.67 -11.87 -9.87
N SER A 65 -5.37 -12.63 -8.81
CA SER A 65 -5.72 -14.05 -8.72
C SER A 65 -7.21 -14.31 -8.44
N GLY A 66 -8.04 -13.28 -8.30
CA GLY A 66 -9.48 -13.40 -8.02
C GLY A 66 -9.80 -13.92 -6.62
N SER A 67 -8.82 -13.94 -5.71
CA SER A 67 -9.03 -14.31 -4.31
C SER A 67 -9.74 -13.21 -3.53
N LEU A 68 -9.75 -11.99 -4.06
CA LEU A 68 -10.54 -10.86 -3.58
C LEU A 68 -11.44 -10.38 -4.73
N LYS A 69 -12.76 -10.38 -4.53
CA LYS A 69 -13.69 -9.80 -5.50
C LYS A 69 -13.69 -8.27 -5.34
N PRO A 70 -13.63 -7.51 -6.45
CA PRO A 70 -13.71 -6.05 -6.41
C PRO A 70 -15.14 -5.55 -6.20
#